data_AF-A0A9P6X9D2-F1
#
_entry.id   AF-A0A9P6X9D2-F1
#
_cell.length_a   1.000
_cell.length_b   1.000
_cell.length_c   1.000
_cell.angle_alpha   90.00
_cell.angle_beta   90.00
_cell.angle_gamma   90.00
#
_symmetry.space_group_name_H-M   'P 1'
#
loop_
_entity.id
_entity.type
_entity.pdbx_description
1 polymer ?
#
loop_
_entity_poly.entity_id
_entity_poly.type
_entity_poly.pdbx_seq_one_letter_code
_entity_poly.pdbx_strand_id
1 'polypeptide(L)'
;MGTTSTLASCDRILFVKSSIDGIDWNGRLEDLVNIIHATTTQTYSLSRFIFLCTLQDDGNFDIAAYISKEFFSKVRLSSVSYRHGRVGEAIFRRRTFIDQCIQRYLDHTTYERPELKYTQRSSLVEGLRMYTAYTNNIGAHFDNHFRRATNTILQIRQRKAGLIRQRQQEGVDNEVISSKVYEQITLLAKQFKEILVSRIVDPSSIKLLFQDPIYNQALQRLTSILTSYPVRYTFEQNNTYYDAKAKPCEHMMTFYQLACLFEALRLPIFNCFPLCRTWIPGYTTIDSKILLAIDGLMVSIK
;
A
#
# COMPACT_ATOMS: atom_id res chain seq x y z
N MET A 1 15.06 -24.03 41.56
CA MET A 1 14.51 -25.23 40.87
C MET A 1 14.14 -24.82 39.47
N GLY A 2 14.97 -25.18 38.48
CA GLY A 2 14.82 -24.74 37.10
C GLY A 2 13.95 -25.72 36.31
N THR A 3 12.89 -25.21 35.68
CA THR A 3 12.16 -25.92 34.64
C THR A 3 12.91 -25.78 33.32
N THR A 4 13.59 -26.84 32.90
CA THR A 4 14.03 -27.04 31.51
C THR A 4 12.81 -27.11 30.61
N SER A 5 12.53 -26.05 29.84
CA SER A 5 11.61 -26.15 28.70
C SER A 5 12.39 -26.60 27.48
N THR A 6 12.34 -27.89 27.20
CA THR A 6 12.75 -28.46 25.91
C THR A 6 11.93 -27.77 24.82
N LEU A 7 12.59 -27.07 23.87
CA LEU A 7 11.95 -26.57 22.65
C LEU A 7 11.31 -27.78 21.94
N ALA A 8 9.99 -27.90 22.03
CA ALA A 8 9.27 -28.93 21.33
C ALA A 8 9.53 -28.76 19.82
N SER A 9 9.76 -29.88 19.14
CA SER A 9 9.94 -30.01 17.68
C SER A 9 8.84 -29.36 16.80
N CYS A 10 7.84 -28.72 17.41
CA CYS A 10 6.67 -28.15 16.75
C CYS A 10 6.80 -26.65 16.41
N ASP A 11 7.68 -25.89 17.07
CA ASP A 11 7.81 -24.45 16.80
C ASP A 11 8.86 -24.16 15.72
N ARG A 12 8.39 -24.21 14.46
CA ARG A 12 9.23 -24.01 13.27
C ARG A 12 9.48 -22.54 12.91
N ILE A 13 8.82 -21.61 13.59
CA ILE A 13 8.98 -20.17 13.37
C ILE A 13 9.34 -19.56 14.71
N LEU A 14 10.51 -18.94 14.77
CA LEU A 14 10.99 -18.20 15.93
C LEU A 14 10.88 -16.70 15.64
N PHE A 15 10.30 -15.99 16.60
CA PHE A 15 10.35 -14.53 16.61
C PHE A 15 11.52 -14.15 17.50
N VAL A 16 12.59 -13.64 16.90
CA VAL A 16 13.68 -13.08 17.68
C VAL A 16 13.23 -11.69 18.14
N LYS A 17 12.95 -11.60 19.45
CA LYS A 17 12.61 -10.36 20.14
C LYS A 17 13.83 -9.88 20.92
N SER A 18 14.61 -9.02 20.29
CA SER A 18 15.82 -8.44 20.89
C SER A 18 15.77 -6.92 20.78
N SER A 19 15.97 -6.23 21.89
CA SER A 19 16.49 -4.86 21.81
C SER A 19 17.93 -4.94 21.34
N ILE A 20 18.36 -3.95 20.55
CA ILE A 20 19.75 -3.81 20.10
C ILE A 20 20.70 -3.89 21.31
N ASP A 21 20.23 -3.45 22.48
CA ASP A 21 21.03 -3.36 23.71
C ASP A 21 20.87 -4.57 24.68
N GLY A 22 20.07 -5.59 24.34
CA GLY A 22 19.50 -6.50 25.36
C GLY A 22 20.09 -7.91 25.48
N ILE A 23 20.83 -8.41 24.50
CA ILE A 23 21.35 -9.79 24.48
C ILE A 23 22.69 -9.74 23.77
N ASP A 24 23.74 -10.40 24.28
CA ASP A 24 24.99 -10.60 23.53
C ASP A 24 24.67 -11.35 22.23
N TRP A 25 24.51 -10.61 21.14
CA TRP A 25 24.31 -11.21 19.83
C TRP A 25 25.62 -11.87 19.43
N ASN A 26 25.59 -13.18 19.17
CA ASN A 26 26.66 -13.80 18.40
C ASN A 26 26.68 -13.13 17.01
N GLY A 27 27.84 -12.73 16.49
CA GLY A 27 27.96 -12.03 15.21
C GLY A 27 27.25 -12.74 14.04
N ARG A 28 27.15 -14.09 14.08
CA ARG A 28 26.37 -14.85 13.09
C ARG A 28 24.88 -14.57 13.10
N LEU A 29 24.29 -14.33 14.27
CA LEU A 29 22.88 -14.01 14.42
C LEU A 29 22.61 -12.58 13.94
N GLU A 30 23.53 -11.66 14.23
CA GLU A 30 23.48 -10.29 13.74
C GLU A 30 23.54 -10.25 12.20
N ASP A 31 24.49 -10.98 11.60
CA ASP A 31 24.60 -11.13 10.15
C ASP A 31 23.31 -11.69 9.54
N LEU A 32 22.73 -12.72 10.14
CA LEU A 32 21.47 -13.30 9.66
C LEU A 32 20.32 -12.28 9.71
N VAL A 33 20.20 -11.52 10.79
CA VAL A 33 19.15 -10.51 10.92
C VAL A 33 19.35 -9.38 9.92
N ASN A 34 20.59 -8.95 9.68
CA ASN A 34 20.93 -7.97 8.66
C ASN A 34 20.57 -8.48 7.26
N ILE A 35 20.88 -9.73 6.93
CA ILE A 35 20.48 -10.37 5.67
C ILE A 35 18.95 -10.40 5.54
N ILE A 36 18.23 -10.84 6.59
CA ILE A 36 16.76 -10.91 6.55
C ILE A 36 16.16 -9.53 6.32
N HIS A 37 16.66 -8.51 7.03
CA HIS A 37 16.22 -7.12 6.88
C HIS A 37 16.49 -6.59 5.47
N ALA A 38 17.72 -6.74 4.97
CA ALA A 38 18.10 -6.32 3.62
C ALA A 38 17.20 -6.99 2.56
N THR A 39 17.02 -8.31 2.65
CA THR A 39 16.09 -9.02 1.75
C THR A 39 14.67 -8.48 1.89
N THR A 40 14.21 -8.08 3.09
CA THR A 40 12.84 -7.57 3.28
C THR A 40 12.65 -6.24 2.59
N THR A 41 13.57 -5.32 2.80
CA THR A 41 13.61 -4.03 2.11
C THR A 41 13.61 -4.21 0.59
N GLN A 42 14.37 -5.19 0.10
CA GLN A 42 14.45 -5.52 -1.32
C GLN A 42 13.17 -6.18 -1.84
N THR A 43 12.49 -7.01 -1.05
CA THR A 43 11.20 -7.59 -1.42
C THR A 43 10.12 -6.51 -1.59
N TYR A 44 10.06 -5.50 -0.72
CA TYR A 44 9.15 -4.36 -0.88
C TYR A 44 9.48 -3.55 -2.15
N SER A 45 10.76 -3.28 -2.37
CA SER A 45 11.23 -2.53 -3.53
C SER A 45 10.96 -3.27 -4.84
N LEU A 46 11.22 -4.58 -4.89
CA LEU A 46 10.89 -5.46 -6.00
C LEU A 46 9.38 -5.53 -6.24
N SER A 47 8.55 -5.63 -5.20
CA SER A 47 7.09 -5.63 -5.35
C SER A 47 6.59 -4.34 -6.01
N ARG A 48 7.10 -3.19 -5.56
CA ARG A 48 6.83 -1.89 -6.19
C ARG A 48 7.32 -1.87 -7.64
N PHE A 49 8.53 -2.34 -7.90
CA PHE A 49 9.10 -2.37 -9.24
C PHE A 49 8.26 -3.22 -10.20
N ILE A 50 7.85 -4.43 -9.78
CA ILE A 50 6.99 -5.31 -10.58
C ILE A 50 5.73 -4.55 -10.99
N PHE A 51 5.00 -3.96 -10.04
CA PHE A 51 3.75 -3.26 -10.37
C PHE A 51 3.96 -2.06 -11.29
N LEU A 52 4.97 -1.24 -11.03
CA LEU A 52 5.25 -0.06 -11.88
C LEU A 52 5.72 -0.46 -13.28
N CYS A 53 6.60 -1.46 -13.37
CA CYS A 53 7.10 -1.98 -14.63
C CYS A 53 5.95 -2.58 -15.46
N THR A 54 5.09 -3.39 -14.86
CA THR A 54 3.96 -4.00 -15.56
C THR A 54 2.91 -2.96 -15.96
N LEU A 55 2.62 -1.96 -15.13
CA LEU A 55 1.73 -0.86 -15.50
C LEU A 55 2.25 -0.01 -16.66
N GLN A 56 3.58 0.12 -16.76
CA GLN A 56 4.21 0.81 -17.88
C GLN A 56 4.08 0.00 -19.18
N ASP A 57 4.21 -1.32 -19.10
CA ASP A 57 4.13 -2.22 -20.25
C ASP A 57 2.67 -2.52 -20.66
N ASP A 58 1.72 -2.54 -19.70
CA ASP A 58 0.29 -2.77 -19.89
C ASP A 58 -0.55 -1.84 -18.98
N GLY A 59 -1.14 -0.80 -19.57
CA GLY A 59 -1.99 0.16 -18.86
C GLY A 59 -3.32 -0.43 -18.34
N ASN A 60 -3.72 -1.62 -18.80
CA ASN A 60 -4.91 -2.34 -18.34
C ASN A 60 -4.59 -3.41 -17.29
N PHE A 61 -3.34 -3.46 -16.81
CA PHE A 61 -2.92 -4.45 -15.83
C PHE A 61 -3.75 -4.36 -14.53
N ASP A 62 -4.40 -5.48 -14.19
CA ASP A 62 -5.16 -5.61 -12.96
C ASP A 62 -4.24 -5.91 -11.77
N ILE A 63 -3.74 -4.86 -11.13
CA ILE A 63 -2.90 -4.95 -9.93
C ILE A 63 -3.64 -5.70 -8.80
N ALA A 64 -4.96 -5.49 -8.64
CA ALA A 64 -5.72 -6.03 -7.51
C ALA A 64 -5.68 -7.56 -7.48
N ALA A 65 -5.71 -8.21 -8.65
CA ALA A 65 -5.58 -9.66 -8.80
C ALA A 65 -4.27 -10.24 -8.22
N TYR A 66 -3.22 -9.42 -8.07
CA TYR A 66 -1.92 -9.82 -7.56
C TYR A 66 -1.68 -9.43 -6.10
N ILE A 67 -2.47 -8.53 -5.50
CA ILE A 67 -2.33 -8.15 -4.08
C ILE A 67 -2.84 -9.29 -3.17
N SER A 68 -1.95 -10.23 -2.86
CA SER A 68 -2.24 -11.39 -2.02
C SER A 68 -1.02 -11.83 -1.22
N LYS A 69 -1.25 -12.45 -0.06
CA LYS A 69 -0.18 -13.02 0.77
C LYS A 69 0.68 -14.02 0.00
N GLU A 70 0.08 -14.84 -0.87
CA GLU A 70 0.80 -15.83 -1.66
C GLU A 70 1.67 -15.17 -2.74
N PHE A 71 1.20 -14.08 -3.37
CA PHE A 71 2.01 -13.32 -4.32
C PHE A 71 3.25 -12.73 -3.63
N PHE A 72 3.07 -11.98 -2.54
CA PHE A 72 4.20 -11.39 -1.81
C PHE A 72 5.16 -12.45 -1.25
N SER A 73 4.64 -13.61 -0.84
CA SER A 73 5.48 -14.75 -0.46
C SER A 73 6.38 -15.24 -1.61
N LYS A 74 5.90 -15.17 -2.86
CA LYS A 74 6.73 -15.52 -4.03
C LYS A 74 7.70 -14.42 -4.41
N VAL A 75 7.32 -13.15 -4.27
CA VAL A 75 8.26 -12.04 -4.45
C VAL A 75 9.41 -12.17 -3.44
N ARG A 76 9.10 -12.52 -2.18
CA ARG A 76 10.11 -12.79 -1.15
C ARG A 76 11.05 -13.92 -1.54
N LEU A 77 10.52 -15.06 -1.98
CA LEU A 77 11.35 -16.18 -2.44
C LEU A 77 12.21 -15.84 -3.65
N SER A 78 11.74 -14.95 -4.53
CA SER A 78 12.50 -14.50 -5.71
C SER A 78 13.61 -13.52 -5.36
N SER A 79 13.52 -12.89 -4.18
CA SER A 79 14.52 -11.98 -3.63
C SER A 79 15.73 -12.69 -3.03
N VAL A 80 15.73 -14.02 -2.96
CA VAL A 80 16.83 -14.85 -2.44
C VAL A 80 17.25 -15.89 -3.48
N SER A 81 18.47 -16.41 -3.36
CA SER A 81 18.94 -17.51 -4.18
C SER A 81 18.32 -18.82 -3.66
N TYR A 82 17.12 -19.14 -4.16
CA TYR A 82 16.33 -20.30 -3.74
C TYR A 82 15.98 -21.22 -4.91
N ARG A 83 16.27 -22.52 -4.78
CA ARG A 83 15.89 -23.54 -5.78
C ARG A 83 14.42 -23.90 -5.65
N HIS A 84 13.66 -23.57 -6.68
CA HIS A 84 12.24 -23.86 -6.74
C HIS A 84 11.96 -25.35 -7.01
N GLY A 85 11.07 -25.95 -6.21
CA GLY A 85 10.47 -27.25 -6.51
C GLY A 85 9.27 -27.17 -7.46
N ARG A 86 8.76 -28.34 -7.87
CA ARG A 86 7.51 -28.46 -8.64
C ARG A 86 6.35 -27.81 -7.88
N VAL A 87 5.46 -27.14 -8.61
CA VAL A 87 4.31 -26.42 -8.06
C VAL A 87 3.11 -26.57 -8.98
N GLY A 88 1.91 -26.36 -8.42
CA GLY A 88 0.69 -26.26 -9.20
C GLY A 88 0.67 -25.04 -10.12
N GLU A 89 -0.22 -25.09 -11.10
CA GLU A 89 -0.29 -24.14 -12.22
C GLU A 89 -0.45 -22.67 -11.78
N ALA A 90 -1.34 -22.38 -10.81
CA ALA A 90 -1.55 -21.02 -10.31
C ALA A 90 -0.27 -20.41 -9.70
N ILE A 91 0.54 -21.24 -9.03
CA ILE A 91 1.82 -20.82 -8.46
C ILE A 91 2.86 -20.64 -9.56
N PHE A 92 2.85 -21.51 -10.56
CA PHE A 92 3.73 -21.40 -11.72
C PHE A 92 3.51 -20.07 -12.46
N ARG A 93 2.26 -19.71 -12.76
CA ARG A 93 1.93 -18.43 -13.43
C ARG A 93 2.48 -17.21 -12.67
N ARG A 94 2.31 -17.18 -11.34
CA ARG A 94 2.85 -16.08 -10.51
C ARG A 94 4.38 -16.03 -10.52
N ARG A 95 5.05 -17.19 -10.53
CA ARG A 95 6.52 -17.24 -10.65
C ARG A 95 6.97 -16.69 -11.99
N THR A 96 6.39 -17.19 -13.09
CA THR A 96 6.71 -16.71 -14.44
C THR A 96 6.54 -15.19 -14.55
N PHE A 97 5.45 -14.65 -13.98
CA PHE A 97 5.21 -13.21 -13.94
C PHE A 97 6.29 -12.44 -13.18
N ILE A 98 6.70 -12.93 -12.00
CA ILE A 98 7.78 -12.31 -11.22
C ILE A 98 9.13 -12.43 -11.94
N ASP A 99 9.41 -13.59 -12.54
CA ASP A 99 10.68 -13.88 -13.24
C ASP A 99 10.88 -12.98 -14.47
N GLN A 100 9.80 -12.51 -15.11
CA GLN A 100 9.89 -11.51 -16.19
C GLN A 100 10.42 -10.16 -15.71
N CYS A 101 10.17 -9.81 -14.45
CA CYS A 101 10.57 -8.53 -13.87
C CYS A 101 11.87 -8.62 -13.06
N ILE A 102 12.19 -9.79 -12.49
CA ILE A 102 13.33 -9.95 -11.57
C ILE A 102 14.66 -9.60 -12.24
N GLN A 103 14.88 -10.02 -13.50
CA GLN A 103 16.14 -9.74 -14.18
C GLN A 103 16.28 -8.23 -14.41
N ARG A 104 15.24 -7.58 -14.92
CA ARG A 104 15.21 -6.12 -15.08
C ARG A 104 15.48 -5.42 -13.75
N TYR A 105 14.89 -5.88 -12.65
CA TYR A 105 15.14 -5.31 -11.33
C TYR A 105 16.60 -5.44 -10.89
N LEU A 106 17.18 -6.62 -11.06
CA LEU A 106 18.59 -6.88 -10.71
C LEU A 106 19.54 -6.06 -11.59
N ASP A 107 19.22 -5.87 -12.87
CA ASP A 107 20.04 -5.04 -13.77
C ASP A 107 20.02 -3.55 -13.38
N HIS A 108 18.96 -3.08 -12.72
CA HIS A 108 18.81 -1.68 -12.27
C HIS A 108 19.25 -1.46 -10.82
N THR A 109 19.68 -2.51 -10.11
CA THR A 109 20.05 -2.43 -8.69
C THR A 109 21.39 -3.08 -8.45
N THR A 110 22.08 -2.70 -7.37
CA THR A 110 23.29 -3.40 -6.91
C THR A 110 22.95 -4.58 -6.00
N TYR A 111 21.71 -5.09 -6.05
CA TYR A 111 21.25 -6.10 -5.10
C TYR A 111 21.70 -7.50 -5.52
N GLU A 112 22.54 -8.10 -4.68
CA GLU A 112 22.90 -9.50 -4.80
C GLU A 112 21.96 -10.37 -3.95
N ARG A 113 21.39 -11.40 -4.56
CA ARG A 113 20.44 -12.29 -3.87
C ARG A 113 21.19 -13.23 -2.91
N PRO A 114 20.98 -13.14 -1.59
CA PRO A 114 21.66 -14.00 -0.64
C PRO A 114 21.14 -15.43 -0.73
N GLU A 115 22.00 -16.41 -0.41
CA GLU A 115 21.57 -17.80 -0.26
C GLU A 115 20.92 -17.99 1.12
N LEU A 116 19.60 -18.22 1.13
CA LEU A 116 18.84 -18.52 2.35
C LEU A 116 18.10 -19.85 2.18
N LYS A 117 18.69 -20.92 2.72
CA LYS A 117 18.04 -22.24 2.78
C LYS A 117 16.84 -22.16 3.73
N TYR A 118 15.84 -23.01 3.52
CA TYR A 118 14.67 -23.13 4.40
C TYR A 118 13.80 -21.86 4.57
N THR A 119 13.93 -20.84 3.71
CA THR A 119 13.18 -19.57 3.84
C THR A 119 11.70 -19.67 3.46
N GLN A 120 11.15 -20.85 3.15
CA GLN A 120 9.78 -20.97 2.62
C GLN A 120 8.75 -20.51 3.65
N ARG A 121 8.91 -20.85 4.93
CA ARG A 121 7.96 -20.45 5.98
C ARG A 121 8.09 -18.99 6.37
N SER A 122 9.31 -18.49 6.52
CA SER A 122 9.52 -17.06 6.77
C SER A 122 8.96 -16.22 5.62
N SER A 123 9.04 -16.71 4.37
CA SER A 123 8.42 -16.05 3.22
C SER A 123 6.89 -15.96 3.30
N LEU A 124 6.22 -16.96 3.89
CA LEU A 124 4.77 -16.92 4.09
C LEU A 124 4.37 -15.86 5.12
N VAL A 125 5.13 -15.75 6.22
CA VAL A 125 4.88 -14.74 7.26
C VAL A 125 5.16 -13.34 6.73
N GLU A 126 6.29 -13.14 6.05
CA GLU A 126 6.62 -11.85 5.43
C GLU A 126 5.63 -11.49 4.32
N GLY A 127 5.20 -12.46 3.51
CA GLY A 127 4.16 -12.24 2.50
C GLY A 127 2.83 -11.78 3.11
N LEU A 128 2.44 -12.33 4.26
CA LEU A 128 1.28 -11.86 5.02
C LEU A 128 1.49 -10.44 5.57
N ARG A 129 2.65 -10.15 6.16
CA ARG A 129 2.98 -8.80 6.67
C ARG A 129 2.91 -7.75 5.56
N MET A 130 3.47 -8.06 4.38
CA MET A 130 3.41 -7.19 3.21
C MET A 130 1.97 -6.98 2.74
N TYR A 131 1.19 -8.08 2.61
CA TYR A 131 -0.23 -7.99 2.28
C TYR A 131 -0.97 -7.05 3.25
N THR A 132 -0.79 -7.24 4.55
CA THR A 132 -1.39 -6.40 5.59
C THR A 132 -0.94 -4.94 5.48
N ALA A 133 0.34 -4.68 5.18
CA ALA A 133 0.85 -3.32 4.97
C ALA A 133 0.15 -2.63 3.79
N TYR A 134 -0.05 -3.33 2.68
CA TYR A 134 -0.77 -2.81 1.51
C TYR A 134 -2.24 -2.50 1.84
N THR A 135 -2.94 -3.45 2.46
CA THR A 135 -4.35 -3.28 2.80
C THR A 135 -4.58 -2.16 3.81
N ASN A 136 -3.71 -2.06 4.83
CA ASN A 136 -3.81 -1.02 5.84
C ASN A 136 -3.50 0.36 5.26
N ASN A 137 -2.52 0.46 4.36
CA ASN A 137 -2.18 1.72 3.69
C ASN A 137 -3.39 2.29 2.93
N ILE A 138 -4.10 1.44 2.17
CA ILE A 138 -5.30 1.84 1.43
C ILE A 138 -6.43 2.20 2.40
N GLY A 139 -6.78 1.29 3.32
CA GLY A 139 -7.91 1.47 4.24
C GLY A 139 -7.76 2.68 5.16
N ALA A 140 -6.54 3.06 5.54
CA ALA A 140 -6.26 4.20 6.41
C ALA A 140 -6.23 5.54 5.67
N HIS A 141 -5.81 5.56 4.39
CA HIS A 141 -5.44 6.81 3.72
C HIS A 141 -6.30 7.17 2.50
N PHE A 142 -7.02 6.21 1.90
CA PHE A 142 -7.81 6.44 0.69
C PHE A 142 -8.75 7.65 0.81
N ASP A 143 -9.60 7.68 1.84
CA ASP A 143 -10.58 8.76 2.03
C ASP A 143 -9.93 10.13 2.14
N ASN A 144 -8.94 10.22 3.03
CA ASN A 144 -8.26 11.48 3.31
C ASN A 144 -7.54 12.01 2.08
N HIS A 145 -6.89 11.14 1.31
CA HIS A 145 -6.24 11.52 0.07
C HIS A 145 -7.24 11.93 -1.01
N PHE A 146 -8.33 11.18 -1.18
CA PHE A 146 -9.37 11.51 -2.15
C PHE A 146 -10.00 12.87 -1.84
N ARG A 147 -10.38 13.11 -0.58
CA ARG A 147 -10.93 14.40 -0.13
C ARG A 147 -9.94 15.54 -0.32
N ARG A 148 -8.65 15.32 -0.07
CA ARG A 148 -7.60 16.32 -0.28
C ARG A 148 -7.45 16.68 -1.76
N ALA A 149 -7.39 15.70 -2.66
CA ALA A 149 -7.33 15.95 -4.10
C ALA A 149 -8.58 16.72 -4.57
N THR A 150 -9.77 16.26 -4.20
CA THR A 150 -11.04 16.91 -4.59
C THR A 150 -11.13 18.35 -4.08
N ASN A 151 -10.79 18.61 -2.81
CA ASN A 151 -10.78 19.96 -2.26
C ASN A 151 -9.76 20.88 -2.97
N THR A 152 -8.63 20.32 -3.41
CA THR A 152 -7.60 21.05 -4.14
C THR A 152 -8.09 21.43 -5.54
N ILE A 153 -8.70 20.49 -6.27
CA ILE A 153 -9.24 20.74 -7.60
C ILE A 153 -10.37 21.78 -7.56
N LEU A 154 -11.25 21.69 -6.55
CA LEU A 154 -12.33 22.66 -6.33
C LEU A 154 -11.84 24.01 -5.77
N GLN A 155 -10.53 24.16 -5.52
CA GLN A 155 -9.90 25.39 -5.01
C GLN A 155 -10.59 25.93 -3.75
N ILE A 156 -11.07 25.05 -2.87
CA ILE A 156 -11.96 25.43 -1.76
C ILE A 156 -11.33 26.53 -0.89
N ARG A 157 -10.03 26.42 -0.60
CA ARG A 157 -9.33 27.44 0.22
C ARG A 157 -9.32 28.81 -0.45
N GLN A 158 -9.00 28.86 -1.74
CA GLN A 158 -8.92 30.12 -2.50
C GLN A 158 -10.31 30.75 -2.67
N ARG A 159 -11.32 29.95 -3.00
CA ARG A 159 -12.71 30.42 -3.14
C ARG A 159 -13.25 30.99 -1.83
N LYS A 160 -13.02 30.29 -0.71
CA LYS A 160 -13.40 30.79 0.62
C LYS A 160 -12.73 32.12 0.93
N ALA A 161 -11.40 32.21 0.76
CA ALA A 161 -10.66 33.43 1.02
C ALA A 161 -11.09 34.60 0.11
N GLY A 162 -11.34 34.34 -1.17
CA GLY A 162 -11.81 35.34 -2.13
C GLY A 162 -13.18 35.89 -1.77
N LEU A 163 -14.14 35.01 -1.44
CA LEU A 163 -15.49 35.42 -1.04
C LEU A 163 -15.48 36.21 0.27
N ILE A 164 -14.69 35.78 1.26
CA ILE A 164 -14.54 36.51 2.54
C ILE A 164 -14.01 37.92 2.28
N ARG A 165 -12.91 38.05 1.52
CA ARG A 165 -12.31 39.36 1.21
C ARG A 165 -13.27 40.27 0.47
N GLN A 166 -13.96 39.76 -0.55
CA GLN A 166 -14.94 40.53 -1.32
C GLN A 166 -16.05 41.06 -0.41
N ARG A 167 -16.63 40.22 0.45
CA ARG A 167 -17.74 40.62 1.31
C ARG A 167 -17.32 41.55 2.45
N GLN A 168 -16.10 41.40 2.96
CA GLN A 168 -15.53 42.35 3.92
C GLN A 168 -15.35 43.74 3.29
N GLN A 169 -14.95 43.81 2.02
CA GLN A 169 -14.85 45.08 1.29
C GLN A 169 -16.21 45.73 1.04
N GLU A 170 -17.27 44.92 0.92
CA GLU A 170 -18.67 45.38 0.82
C GLU A 170 -19.25 45.81 2.19
N GLY A 171 -18.49 45.73 3.28
CA GLY A 171 -18.95 46.10 4.63
C GLY A 171 -19.97 45.13 5.23
N VAL A 172 -20.04 43.89 4.72
CA VAL A 172 -20.97 42.86 5.20
C VAL A 172 -20.49 42.30 6.55
N ASP A 173 -21.44 42.07 7.45
CA ASP A 173 -21.16 41.47 8.76
C ASP A 173 -20.56 40.04 8.66
N ASN A 174 -19.67 39.70 9.59
CA ASN A 174 -18.95 38.43 9.59
C ASN A 174 -19.86 37.20 9.72
N GLU A 175 -20.99 37.27 10.43
CA GLU A 175 -21.93 36.14 10.53
C GLU A 175 -22.59 35.86 9.18
N VAL A 176 -23.00 36.90 8.46
CA VAL A 176 -23.57 36.80 7.12
C VAL A 176 -22.54 36.25 6.13
N ILE A 177 -21.28 36.68 6.25
CA ILE A 177 -20.17 36.13 5.44
C ILE A 177 -20.00 34.63 5.70
N SER A 178 -19.97 34.22 6.97
CA SER A 178 -19.81 32.82 7.36
C SER A 178 -20.90 31.92 6.77
N SER A 179 -22.17 32.34 6.92
CA SER A 179 -23.32 31.63 6.36
C SER A 179 -23.23 31.51 4.84
N LYS A 180 -22.86 32.60 4.15
CA LYS A 180 -22.73 32.61 2.69
C LYS A 180 -21.58 31.74 2.19
N VAL A 181 -20.44 31.72 2.90
CA VAL A 181 -19.32 30.80 2.62
C VAL A 181 -19.73 29.34 2.84
N TYR A 182 -20.54 29.08 3.86
CA TYR A 182 -21.06 27.75 4.10
C TYR A 182 -21.94 27.29 2.93
N GLU A 183 -22.96 28.06 2.59
CA GLU A 183 -23.94 27.73 1.54
C GLU A 183 -23.31 27.61 0.16
N GLN A 184 -22.54 28.62 -0.27
CA GLN A 184 -22.06 28.71 -1.65
C GLN A 184 -20.84 27.85 -1.94
N ILE A 185 -20.10 27.43 -0.92
CA ILE A 185 -18.83 26.71 -1.13
C ILE A 185 -18.80 25.42 -0.33
N THR A 186 -19.04 25.49 0.98
CA THR A 186 -18.83 24.33 1.87
C THR A 186 -19.88 23.24 1.61
N LEU A 187 -21.15 23.62 1.52
CA LEU A 187 -22.27 22.72 1.30
C LEU A 187 -22.20 22.07 -0.08
N LEU A 188 -22.01 22.85 -1.14
CA LEU A 188 -21.89 22.32 -2.51
C LEU A 188 -20.68 21.38 -2.66
N ALA A 189 -19.53 21.72 -2.06
CA ALA A 189 -18.37 20.84 -2.07
C ALA A 189 -18.63 19.54 -1.28
N LYS A 190 -19.36 19.61 -0.16
CA LYS A 190 -19.76 18.43 0.62
C LYS A 190 -20.65 17.51 -0.22
N GLN A 191 -21.71 18.05 -0.81
CA GLN A 191 -22.64 17.32 -1.68
C GLN A 191 -21.91 16.69 -2.88
N PHE A 192 -21.02 17.44 -3.53
CA PHE A 192 -20.21 16.90 -4.63
C PHE A 192 -19.37 15.69 -4.21
N LYS A 193 -18.69 15.76 -3.04
CA LYS A 193 -17.92 14.63 -2.52
C LYS A 193 -18.80 13.43 -2.17
N GLU A 194 -19.97 13.66 -1.57
CA GLU A 194 -20.92 12.59 -1.24
C GLU A 194 -21.42 11.89 -2.50
N ILE A 195 -21.72 12.65 -3.56
CA ILE A 195 -22.12 12.10 -4.86
C ILE A 195 -20.96 11.32 -5.50
N LEU A 196 -19.73 11.82 -5.46
CA LEU A 196 -18.59 11.11 -6.05
C LEU A 196 -18.31 9.75 -5.40
N VAL A 197 -18.50 9.67 -4.08
CA VAL A 197 -18.29 8.43 -3.32
C VAL A 197 -19.51 7.51 -3.43
N SER A 198 -20.69 8.08 -3.68
CA SER A 198 -21.94 7.36 -3.96
C SER A 198 -21.96 6.86 -5.40
N ARG A 199 -21.93 5.53 -5.57
CA ARG A 199 -22.03 4.90 -6.90
C ARG A 199 -23.47 4.72 -7.37
N ILE A 200 -24.43 5.35 -6.68
CA ILE A 200 -25.85 5.36 -7.03
C ILE A 200 -26.12 6.31 -8.21
N VAL A 201 -25.27 7.33 -8.39
CA VAL A 201 -25.46 8.41 -9.35
C VAL A 201 -24.55 8.18 -10.56
N ASP A 202 -25.12 8.12 -11.77
CA ASP A 202 -24.36 8.03 -13.01
C ASP A 202 -23.45 9.27 -13.15
N PRO A 203 -22.13 9.13 -13.42
CA PRO A 203 -21.24 10.27 -13.62
C PRO A 203 -21.77 11.34 -14.58
N SER A 204 -22.57 10.97 -15.59
CA SER A 204 -23.19 11.93 -16.52
C SER A 204 -24.21 12.84 -15.83
N SER A 205 -24.96 12.31 -14.85
CA SER A 205 -25.97 13.05 -14.09
C SER A 205 -25.36 14.02 -13.07
N ILE A 206 -24.11 13.81 -12.65
CA ILE A 206 -23.38 14.75 -11.77
C ILE A 206 -23.22 16.11 -12.43
N LYS A 207 -22.99 16.15 -13.76
CA LYS A 207 -22.81 17.41 -14.50
C LYS A 207 -24.05 18.31 -14.46
N LEU A 208 -25.24 17.72 -14.34
CA LEU A 208 -26.51 18.47 -14.30
C LEU A 208 -26.79 19.09 -12.92
N LEU A 209 -26.21 18.52 -11.86
CA LEU A 209 -26.45 18.95 -10.47
C LEU A 209 -25.67 20.21 -10.08
N PHE A 210 -24.56 20.49 -10.77
CA PHE A 210 -23.67 21.61 -10.44
C PHE A 210 -23.53 22.57 -11.63
N GLN A 211 -24.06 23.78 -11.49
CA GLN A 211 -23.99 24.81 -12.53
C GLN A 211 -22.61 25.46 -12.66
N ASP A 212 -21.81 25.46 -11.59
CA ASP A 212 -20.48 26.07 -11.59
C ASP A 212 -19.49 25.18 -12.40
N PRO A 213 -18.84 25.72 -13.46
CA PRO A 213 -17.95 24.97 -14.34
C PRO A 213 -16.80 24.25 -13.62
N ILE A 214 -16.40 24.71 -12.43
CA ILE A 214 -15.32 24.08 -11.66
C ILE A 214 -15.64 22.64 -11.27
N TYR A 215 -16.90 22.29 -11.07
CA TYR A 215 -17.31 20.92 -10.73
C TYR A 215 -17.22 19.99 -11.94
N ASN A 216 -17.52 20.49 -13.14
CA ASN A 216 -17.33 19.75 -14.38
C ASN A 216 -15.84 19.50 -14.66
N GLN A 217 -15.00 20.52 -14.45
CA GLN A 217 -13.54 20.35 -14.53
C GLN A 217 -13.02 19.37 -13.47
N ALA A 218 -13.58 19.40 -12.26
CA ALA A 218 -13.23 18.46 -11.22
C ALA A 218 -13.58 17.01 -11.61
N LEU A 219 -14.76 16.79 -12.16
CA LEU A 219 -15.19 15.48 -12.64
C LEU A 219 -14.26 14.95 -13.75
N GLN A 220 -13.88 15.80 -14.71
CA GLN A 220 -12.92 15.43 -15.75
C GLN A 220 -11.58 14.98 -15.17
N ARG A 221 -11.03 15.74 -14.21
CA ARG A 221 -9.75 15.40 -13.56
C ARG A 221 -9.83 14.15 -12.69
N LEU A 222 -11.00 13.83 -12.15
CA LEU A 222 -11.23 12.65 -11.31
C LEU A 222 -11.64 11.41 -12.11
N THR A 223 -11.84 11.53 -13.42
CA THR A 223 -12.41 10.45 -14.25
C THR A 223 -11.56 9.18 -14.17
N SER A 224 -10.23 9.27 -14.30
CA SER A 224 -9.34 8.11 -14.22
C SER A 224 -9.45 7.34 -12.90
N ILE A 225 -9.73 8.05 -11.79
CA ILE A 225 -9.94 7.45 -10.47
C ILE A 225 -11.32 6.78 -10.44
N LEU A 226 -12.36 7.47 -10.90
CA LEU A 226 -13.74 6.97 -10.85
C LEU A 226 -13.95 5.75 -11.76
N THR A 227 -13.21 5.65 -12.87
CA THR A 227 -13.33 4.56 -13.86
C THR A 227 -12.24 3.50 -13.74
N SER A 228 -11.44 3.51 -12.67
CA SER A 228 -10.34 2.55 -12.46
C SER A 228 -10.79 1.15 -12.05
N TYR A 229 -12.09 0.95 -11.80
CA TYR A 229 -12.65 -0.33 -11.37
C TYR A 229 -13.08 -1.16 -12.58
N PRO A 230 -12.97 -2.50 -12.52
CA PRO A 230 -13.55 -3.38 -13.52
C PRO A 230 -15.05 -3.11 -13.71
N VAL A 231 -15.54 -3.23 -14.94
CA VAL A 231 -16.97 -3.00 -15.27
C VAL A 231 -17.91 -3.90 -14.45
N ARG A 232 -17.44 -5.08 -14.05
CA ARG A 232 -18.21 -6.05 -13.26
C ARG A 232 -18.01 -5.91 -11.74
N TYR A 233 -17.29 -4.88 -11.28
CA TYR A 233 -17.04 -4.67 -9.86
C TYR A 233 -18.30 -4.16 -9.16
N THR A 234 -18.66 -4.79 -8.04
CA THR A 234 -19.84 -4.42 -7.25
C THR A 234 -19.40 -3.84 -5.91
N PHE A 235 -19.70 -2.56 -5.70
CA PHE A 235 -19.38 -1.85 -4.47
C PHE A 235 -20.32 -2.26 -3.33
N GLU A 236 -19.75 -2.55 -2.16
CA GLU A 236 -20.53 -2.69 -0.94
C GLU A 236 -21.18 -1.36 -0.56
N GLN A 237 -22.46 -1.43 -0.20
CA GLN A 237 -23.28 -0.28 0.19
C GLN A 237 -23.36 0.83 -0.88
N ASN A 238 -23.03 0.52 -2.14
CA ASN A 238 -22.91 1.48 -3.24
C ASN A 238 -22.01 2.68 -2.88
N ASN A 239 -21.00 2.47 -2.04
CA ASN A 239 -20.21 3.54 -1.48
C ASN A 239 -18.71 3.19 -1.47
N THR A 240 -17.93 3.95 -2.23
CA THR A 240 -16.50 3.70 -2.40
C THR A 240 -15.72 3.78 -1.07
N TYR A 241 -16.14 4.61 -0.11
CA TYR A 241 -15.45 4.74 1.17
C TYR A 241 -15.59 3.50 2.06
N TYR A 242 -16.81 2.99 2.21
CA TYR A 242 -17.03 1.77 2.99
C TYR A 242 -16.39 0.56 2.33
N ASP A 243 -16.50 0.50 1.00
CA ASP A 243 -15.92 -0.58 0.21
C ASP A 243 -14.39 -0.59 0.26
N ALA A 244 -13.72 0.57 0.24
CA ALA A 244 -12.26 0.67 0.39
C ALA A 244 -11.75 0.15 1.74
N LYS A 245 -12.59 0.23 2.79
CA LYS A 245 -12.28 -0.32 4.10
C LYS A 245 -12.52 -1.83 4.18
N ALA A 246 -13.59 -2.31 3.54
CA ALA A 246 -13.96 -3.72 3.52
C ALA A 246 -13.06 -4.56 2.59
N LYS A 247 -12.75 -4.02 1.40
CA LYS A 247 -12.02 -4.68 0.32
C LYS A 247 -10.87 -3.82 -0.21
N PRO A 248 -9.89 -3.43 0.62
CA PRO A 248 -8.83 -2.50 0.22
C PRO A 248 -8.04 -2.94 -1.02
N CYS A 249 -7.84 -4.24 -1.25
CA CYS A 249 -7.11 -4.74 -2.43
C CYS A 249 -7.76 -4.33 -3.76
N GLU A 250 -9.09 -4.37 -3.82
CA GLU A 250 -9.87 -4.01 -5.02
C GLU A 250 -9.73 -2.52 -5.37
N HIS A 251 -9.24 -1.71 -4.42
CA HIS A 251 -9.04 -0.26 -4.57
C HIS A 251 -7.60 0.11 -4.90
N MET A 252 -6.70 -0.87 -5.09
CA MET A 252 -5.28 -0.61 -5.32
C MET A 252 -5.02 0.21 -6.59
N MET A 253 -5.70 -0.11 -7.70
CA MET A 253 -5.55 0.65 -8.94
C MET A 253 -6.09 2.07 -8.79
N THR A 254 -7.22 2.25 -8.12
CA THR A 254 -7.78 3.56 -7.80
C THR A 254 -6.83 4.38 -6.92
N PHE A 255 -6.21 3.75 -5.92
CA PHE A 255 -5.27 4.38 -5.02
C PHE A 255 -3.96 4.78 -5.72
N TYR A 256 -3.51 3.97 -6.69
CA TYR A 256 -2.42 4.33 -7.59
C TYR A 256 -2.77 5.54 -8.47
N GLN A 257 -3.94 5.55 -9.11
CA GLN A 257 -4.40 6.69 -9.91
C GLN A 257 -4.51 7.98 -9.07
N LEU A 258 -4.90 7.84 -7.80
CA LEU A 258 -4.90 8.96 -6.85
C LEU A 258 -3.49 9.48 -6.57
N ALA A 259 -2.48 8.61 -6.48
CA ALA A 259 -1.09 9.03 -6.35
C ALA A 259 -0.59 9.79 -7.59
N CYS A 260 -0.93 9.31 -8.80
CA CYS A 260 -0.63 10.02 -10.05
C CYS A 260 -1.31 11.40 -10.11
N LEU A 261 -2.56 11.49 -9.64
CA LEU A 261 -3.26 12.78 -9.56
C LEU A 261 -2.59 13.74 -8.57
N PHE A 262 -2.07 13.23 -7.44
CA PHE A 262 -1.33 14.08 -6.49
C PHE A 262 -0.09 14.70 -7.13
N GLU A 263 0.66 13.93 -7.91
CA GLU A 263 1.79 14.42 -8.67
C GLU A 263 1.38 15.49 -9.70
N ALA A 264 0.33 15.22 -10.48
CA ALA A 264 -0.21 16.18 -11.45
C ALA A 264 -0.71 17.49 -10.79
N LEU A 265 -1.21 17.42 -9.56
CA LEU A 265 -1.66 18.57 -8.77
C LEU A 265 -0.53 19.23 -7.95
N ARG A 266 0.71 18.71 -8.02
CA ARG A 266 1.85 19.15 -7.20
C ARG A 266 1.55 19.12 -5.69
N LEU A 267 0.74 18.16 -5.25
CA LEU A 267 0.49 17.88 -3.84
C LEU A 267 1.64 17.05 -3.25
N PRO A 268 1.84 17.06 -1.91
CA PRO A 268 2.82 16.18 -1.27
C PRO A 268 2.55 14.72 -1.63
N ILE A 269 3.50 14.11 -2.35
CA ILE A 269 3.40 12.75 -2.86
C ILE A 269 3.29 11.78 -1.68
N PHE A 270 2.41 10.78 -1.81
CA PHE A 270 2.30 9.67 -0.85
C PHE A 270 2.71 8.35 -1.52
N ASN A 271 3.18 7.40 -0.72
CA ASN A 271 3.55 6.08 -1.22
C ASN A 271 2.30 5.19 -1.31
N CYS A 272 1.80 4.97 -2.52
CA CYS A 272 0.73 3.99 -2.75
C CYS A 272 1.22 2.54 -2.55
N PHE A 273 2.47 2.27 -2.92
CA PHE A 273 3.17 1.01 -2.64
C PHE A 273 3.99 1.15 -1.34
N PRO A 274 3.65 0.42 -0.26
CA PRO A 274 4.43 0.41 0.96
C PRO A 274 5.91 0.12 0.72
N LEU A 275 6.77 0.70 1.54
CA LEU A 275 8.21 0.45 1.57
C LEU A 275 8.61 0.11 3.00
N CYS A 276 9.49 -0.87 3.18
CA CYS A 276 10.13 -1.11 4.47
C CYS A 276 11.24 -0.06 4.66
N ARG A 277 10.94 1.03 5.39
CA ARG A 277 11.89 2.11 5.67
C ARG A 277 12.51 2.05 7.06
N THR A 278 11.87 1.31 7.96
CA THR A 278 12.28 1.21 9.37
C THR A 278 12.71 -0.22 9.68
N TRP A 279 13.89 -0.34 10.25
CA TRP A 279 14.32 -1.56 10.90
C TRP A 279 13.86 -1.49 12.36
N ILE A 280 13.00 -2.42 12.77
CA ILE A 280 12.71 -2.66 14.19
C ILE A 280 13.28 -4.05 14.50
N PRO A 281 14.52 -4.13 15.03
CA PRO A 281 15.21 -5.39 15.32
C PRO A 281 14.40 -6.33 16.21
N GLY A 282 13.49 -5.78 17.01
CA GLY A 282 12.68 -6.51 17.99
C GLY A 282 11.70 -7.54 17.44
N TYR A 283 11.52 -7.70 16.13
CA TYR A 283 10.58 -8.69 15.56
C TYR A 283 11.06 -9.29 14.23
N THR A 284 12.23 -9.93 14.23
CA THR A 284 12.69 -10.69 13.04
C THR A 284 12.10 -12.11 13.07
N THR A 285 11.38 -12.48 12.00
CA THR A 285 10.84 -13.82 11.84
C THR A 285 11.88 -14.72 11.18
N ILE A 286 12.35 -15.72 11.91
CA ILE A 286 13.36 -16.67 11.45
C ILE A 286 12.77 -18.08 11.49
N ASP A 287 12.93 -18.84 10.40
CA ASP A 287 12.61 -20.27 10.45
C ASP A 287 13.66 -20.96 11.32
N SER A 288 13.24 -21.72 12.33
CA SER A 288 14.18 -22.35 13.26
C SER A 288 15.15 -23.30 12.57
N LYS A 289 14.81 -23.83 11.38
CA LYS A 289 15.75 -24.59 10.55
C LYS A 289 16.89 -23.76 9.98
N ILE A 290 16.70 -22.46 9.78
CA ILE A 290 17.77 -21.55 9.35
C ILE A 290 18.77 -21.39 10.48
N LEU A 291 18.28 -21.18 11.70
CA LEU A 291 19.12 -21.09 12.90
C LEU A 291 19.90 -22.39 13.14
N LEU A 292 19.23 -23.54 13.07
CA LEU A 292 19.85 -24.86 13.21
C LEU A 292 20.85 -25.21 12.08
N ALA A 293 20.75 -24.55 10.92
CA ALA A 293 21.66 -24.78 9.79
C ALA A 293 22.89 -23.87 9.82
N ILE A 294 22.76 -22.67 10.39
CA ILE A 294 23.87 -21.73 10.59
C ILE A 294 24.74 -22.19 11.77
N ASP A 295 24.13 -22.89 12.72
CA ASP A 295 24.80 -23.31 13.92
C ASP A 295 24.42 -24.74 14.34
N GLY A 296 25.43 -25.54 14.69
CA GLY A 296 25.27 -26.58 15.72
C GLY A 296 24.98 -25.99 17.12
N LEU A 297 24.29 -24.84 17.21
CA LEU A 297 23.93 -24.17 18.45
C LEU A 297 22.65 -24.81 19.02
N MET A 298 22.86 -25.87 19.77
CA MET A 298 22.19 -25.98 21.08
C MET A 298 22.96 -25.13 22.10
N VAL A 299 23.03 -23.82 21.90
CA VAL A 299 23.41 -22.91 22.99
C VAL A 299 22.19 -22.08 23.31
N SER A 300 21.56 -22.49 24.41
CA SER A 300 20.48 -21.84 25.15
C SER A 300 20.13 -20.43 24.65
N ILE A 301 19.01 -20.33 23.93
CA ILE A 301 18.19 -19.12 24.03
C ILE A 301 17.69 -19.12 25.49
N LYS A 302 18.34 -18.33 26.35
CA LYS A 302 17.88 -18.05 27.71
C LYS A 302 16.85 -16.92 27.69
#